data_AF-A0A183AXU7-F1
#
_entry.id   AF-A0A183AXU7-F1
#
_cell.length_a   1.000
_cell.length_b   1.000
_cell.length_c   1.000
_cell.angle_alpha   90.00
_cell.angle_beta   90.00
_cell.angle_gamma   90.00
#
_symmetry.space_group_name_H-M   'P 1'
#
loop_
_entity.id
_entity.type
_entity.pdbx_description
1 polymer ?
#
loop_
_entity_poly.entity_id
_entity_poly.type
_entity_poly.pdbx_seq_one_letter_code
_entity_poly.pdbx_strand_id
1 'polypeptide(L)'
;MSTNAMETGTSDALVAVGMGSGGIVKLYDLNARSKGCVIQCTLPTASGSVESCSFVQSYCQQNVEETGASSNPSSTQSSPPGSPPSLPQRGSETSRASSGSATTAFGEFGLAAGGQNGEVAFWDIRYPKRCLLQLTHEKSAVVQIRLLSDPFSQSERTVTMVVGHSDGRVLLYRMGPGLWFTETEQPDTNGRSPVQWSTLELTGINCEPVRGLSTVVKSDKTRGLCVWTASRSGVFRFYGPLASRRAFE
;
A
#
# COMPACT_ATOMS: atom_id res chain seq x y z
N MET A 1 -0.17 27.17 -15.85
CA MET A 1 -0.74 26.56 -14.62
C MET A 1 -1.78 25.55 -15.08
N SER A 2 -1.58 24.26 -14.77
CA SER A 2 -2.54 23.20 -15.10
C SER A 2 -3.62 23.19 -14.02
N THR A 3 -4.87 23.41 -14.40
CA THR A 3 -6.05 23.34 -13.51
C THR A 3 -6.67 21.94 -13.48
N ASN A 4 -5.99 20.95 -14.04
CA ASN A 4 -6.56 19.62 -14.23
C ASN A 4 -6.39 18.79 -12.95
N ALA A 5 -7.52 18.45 -12.32
CA ALA A 5 -7.56 17.46 -11.26
C ALA A 5 -7.19 16.09 -11.84
N MET A 6 -6.26 15.39 -11.19
CA MET A 6 -5.84 14.04 -11.61
C MET A 6 -6.48 13.02 -10.66
N GLU A 7 -7.38 12.18 -11.21
CA GLU A 7 -7.87 11.01 -10.48
C GLU A 7 -6.69 10.06 -10.27
N THR A 8 -6.33 9.81 -9.01
CA THR A 8 -5.04 9.19 -8.68
C THR A 8 -5.15 8.07 -7.63
N GLY A 9 -6.36 7.56 -7.35
CA GLY A 9 -6.51 6.33 -6.58
C GLY A 9 -7.97 6.01 -6.30
N THR A 10 -8.34 4.74 -6.49
CA THR A 10 -9.68 4.21 -6.20
C THR A 10 -9.56 3.09 -5.17
N SER A 11 -10.38 3.17 -4.12
CA SER A 11 -10.80 2.04 -3.29
C SER A 11 -12.29 1.79 -3.56
N ASP A 12 -12.85 0.64 -3.17
CA ASP A 12 -14.20 0.16 -3.53
C ASP A 12 -15.34 1.18 -3.29
N ALA A 13 -15.11 2.19 -2.43
CA ALA A 13 -16.04 3.27 -2.16
C ALA A 13 -15.43 4.69 -2.18
N LEU A 14 -14.11 4.84 -2.30
CA LEU A 14 -13.42 6.13 -2.13
C LEU A 14 -12.55 6.48 -3.33
N VAL A 15 -12.59 7.74 -3.75
CA VAL A 15 -11.67 8.29 -4.76
C VAL A 15 -10.84 9.39 -4.14
N ALA A 16 -9.52 9.32 -4.34
CA ALA A 16 -8.58 10.39 -4.01
C ALA A 16 -8.26 11.22 -5.25
N VAL A 17 -8.35 12.53 -5.11
CA VAL A 17 -8.13 13.51 -6.17
C VAL A 17 -7.05 14.49 -5.72
N GLY A 18 -5.93 14.49 -6.43
CA GLY A 18 -4.89 15.49 -6.29
C GLY A 18 -5.32 16.81 -6.93
N MET A 19 -5.16 17.91 -6.19
CA MET A 19 -5.45 19.26 -6.68
C MET A 19 -4.22 19.85 -7.38
N GLY A 20 -4.42 20.59 -8.47
CA GLY A 20 -3.35 21.28 -9.20
C GLY A 20 -2.71 22.47 -8.47
N SER A 21 -3.13 22.75 -7.23
CA SER A 21 -2.61 23.83 -6.39
C SER A 21 -2.83 23.58 -4.91
N GLY A 22 -1.93 24.10 -4.07
CA GLY A 22 -2.00 24.05 -2.60
C GLY A 22 -1.54 22.74 -2.00
N GLY A 23 -1.04 21.79 -2.79
CA GLY A 23 -0.64 20.47 -2.33
C GLY A 23 -1.79 19.69 -1.67
N ILE A 24 -3.03 19.90 -2.12
CA ILE A 24 -4.23 19.35 -1.48
C ILE A 24 -4.63 18.04 -2.15
N VAL A 25 -4.95 17.03 -1.34
CA VAL A 25 -5.65 15.82 -1.77
C VAL A 25 -7.05 15.83 -1.17
N LYS A 26 -8.07 15.65 -2.01
CA LYS A 26 -9.47 15.53 -1.58
C LYS A 26 -9.95 14.11 -1.78
N LEU A 27 -10.69 13.58 -0.82
CA LEU A 27 -11.35 12.30 -0.95
C LEU A 27 -12.84 12.50 -1.10
N TYR A 28 -13.43 11.68 -1.96
CA TYR A 28 -14.84 11.65 -2.26
C TYR A 28 -15.36 10.24 -2.04
N ASP A 29 -16.51 10.13 -1.37
CA ASP A 29 -17.24 8.88 -1.21
C ASP A 29 -18.18 8.68 -2.39
N LEU A 30 -17.92 7.64 -3.18
CA LEU A 30 -18.70 7.29 -4.36
C LEU A 30 -20.10 6.78 -4.02
N ASN A 31 -20.32 6.30 -2.80
CA ASN A 31 -21.62 5.90 -2.28
C ASN A 31 -22.41 7.10 -1.74
N ALA A 32 -21.72 8.19 -1.39
CA ALA A 32 -22.33 9.42 -0.86
C ALA A 32 -22.02 10.64 -1.75
N ARG A 33 -22.26 10.51 -3.06
CA ARG A 33 -21.93 11.54 -4.08
C ARG A 33 -22.46 12.93 -3.77
N SER A 34 -23.59 13.03 -3.06
CA SER A 34 -24.21 14.29 -2.66
C SER A 34 -23.49 15.03 -1.52
N LYS A 35 -22.65 14.33 -0.73
CA LYS A 35 -21.90 14.94 0.39
C LYS A 35 -20.70 15.76 -0.08
N GLY A 36 -20.23 15.58 -1.31
CA GLY A 36 -19.03 16.22 -1.81
C GLY A 36 -17.75 15.65 -1.18
N CYS A 37 -16.80 16.53 -0.86
CA CYS A 37 -15.51 16.14 -0.29
C CYS A 37 -15.70 15.68 1.17
N VAL A 38 -15.27 14.45 1.48
CA VAL A 38 -15.40 13.87 2.82
C VAL A 38 -14.13 14.05 3.67
N ILE A 39 -12.97 14.06 3.03
CA ILE A 39 -11.66 14.23 3.70
C ILE A 39 -10.78 15.13 2.84
N GLN A 40 -10.01 16.01 3.50
CA GLN A 40 -8.98 16.82 2.86
C GLN A 40 -7.66 16.62 3.60
N CYS A 41 -6.61 16.26 2.86
CA CYS A 41 -5.23 16.17 3.33
C CYS A 41 -4.37 17.20 2.59
N THR A 42 -3.34 17.71 3.25
CA THR A 42 -2.44 18.72 2.68
C THR A 42 -0.99 18.25 2.79
N LEU A 43 -0.27 18.27 1.67
CA LEU A 43 1.17 17.98 1.61
C LEU A 43 1.96 18.93 2.53
N PRO A 44 3.14 18.51 3.05
CA PRO A 44 3.87 19.26 4.08
C PRO A 44 4.24 20.69 3.70
N THR A 45 4.61 20.91 2.43
CA THR A 45 4.97 22.25 1.94
C THR A 45 3.75 23.09 1.60
N ALA A 46 2.56 22.47 1.49
CA ALA A 46 1.29 23.07 1.09
C ALA A 46 1.39 23.95 -0.17
N SER A 47 2.35 23.64 -1.03
CA SER A 47 2.72 24.47 -2.19
C SER A 47 2.74 23.61 -3.45
N GLY A 48 2.27 24.17 -4.56
CA GLY A 48 2.28 23.48 -5.84
C GLY A 48 1.15 22.46 -6.03
N SER A 49 1.29 21.66 -7.08
CA SER A 49 0.33 20.66 -7.55
C SER A 49 0.62 19.29 -6.92
N VAL A 50 -0.44 18.52 -6.63
CA VAL A 50 -0.33 17.09 -6.34
C VAL A 50 -0.24 16.34 -7.66
N GLU A 51 0.84 15.60 -7.83
CA GLU A 51 1.18 14.93 -9.10
C GLU A 51 0.86 13.42 -9.06
N SER A 52 0.83 12.82 -7.87
CA SER A 52 0.39 11.44 -7.68
C SER A 52 -0.18 11.24 -6.29
N CYS A 53 -1.20 10.39 -6.16
CA CYS A 53 -1.55 9.74 -4.91
C CYS A 53 -1.73 8.23 -5.13
N SER A 54 -1.92 7.47 -4.06
CA SER A 54 -2.25 6.04 -4.12
C SER A 54 -2.86 5.62 -2.79
N PHE A 55 -3.87 4.76 -2.83
CA PHE A 55 -4.23 3.97 -1.64
C PHE A 55 -3.27 2.79 -1.51
N VAL A 56 -3.13 2.25 -0.31
CA VAL A 56 -2.46 0.97 -0.07
C VAL A 56 -3.28 -0.13 -0.72
N GLN A 57 -2.62 -0.92 -1.57
CA GLN A 57 -3.21 -2.10 -2.18
C GLN A 57 -2.95 -3.32 -1.30
N SER A 58 -4.04 -3.96 -0.88
CA SER A 58 -4.01 -5.27 -0.22
C SER A 58 -3.72 -6.36 -1.25
N TYR A 59 -2.83 -7.29 -0.90
CA TYR A 59 -2.55 -8.43 -1.78
C TYR A 59 -3.56 -9.55 -1.53
N CYS A 60 -4.57 -9.69 -2.39
CA CYS A 60 -5.33 -10.94 -2.47
C CYS A 60 -4.45 -11.97 -3.19
N GLN A 61 -4.06 -13.05 -2.49
CA GLN A 61 -3.58 -14.26 -3.17
C GLN A 61 -4.65 -14.68 -4.18
N GLN A 62 -4.38 -14.53 -5.47
CA GLN A 62 -5.10 -15.30 -6.46
C GLN A 62 -4.73 -16.76 -6.20
N ASN A 63 -5.61 -17.49 -5.52
CA ASN A 63 -5.64 -18.95 -5.60
C ASN A 63 -5.94 -19.28 -7.06
N VAL A 64 -4.89 -19.43 -7.86
CA VAL A 64 -5.01 -20.21 -9.09
C VAL A 64 -5.16 -21.64 -8.60
N GLU A 65 -6.40 -22.06 -8.35
CA GLU A 65 -6.73 -23.48 -8.41
C GLU A 65 -6.36 -23.91 -9.82
N GLU A 66 -5.21 -24.57 -9.96
CA GLU A 66 -4.98 -25.48 -11.08
C GLU A 66 -6.10 -26.52 -11.01
N THR A 67 -7.24 -26.23 -11.64
CA THR A 67 -8.19 -27.25 -12.05
C THR A 67 -7.48 -28.07 -13.12
N GLY A 68 -6.66 -29.02 -12.66
CA GLY A 68 -6.11 -30.10 -13.44
C GLY A 68 -7.26 -30.95 -13.93
N ALA A 69 -7.88 -30.52 -15.03
CA ALA A 69 -8.70 -31.36 -15.86
C ALA A 69 -7.79 -32.42 -16.49
N SER A 70 -7.72 -33.59 -15.85
CA SER A 70 -7.45 -34.83 -16.54
C SER A 70 -8.52 -35.83 -16.15
N SER A 71 -9.48 -35.95 -17.04
CA SER A 71 -10.42 -37.05 -17.15
C SER A 71 -9.69 -38.39 -17.16
N ASN A 72 -10.16 -39.34 -16.36
CA ASN A 72 -10.45 -40.69 -16.86
C ASN A 72 -11.51 -41.40 -15.99
N PRO A 73 -12.42 -42.17 -16.61
CA PRO A 73 -13.59 -42.73 -15.93
C PRO A 73 -13.34 -44.14 -15.39
N SER A 74 -14.28 -44.54 -14.52
CA SER A 74 -14.68 -45.92 -14.16
C SER A 74 -13.77 -46.74 -13.24
N SER A 75 -14.25 -46.95 -12.01
CA SER A 75 -14.57 -48.29 -11.52
C SER A 75 -15.53 -48.22 -10.33
N THR A 76 -16.70 -48.81 -10.53
CA THR A 76 -17.78 -49.12 -9.58
C THR A 76 -17.32 -49.97 -8.41
N GLN A 77 -17.75 -49.66 -7.17
CA GLN A 77 -18.18 -50.66 -6.18
C GLN A 77 -18.89 -50.05 -4.96
N SER A 78 -20.22 -50.24 -4.94
CA SER A 78 -21.12 -50.57 -3.81
C SER A 78 -20.80 -50.14 -2.37
N SER A 79 -21.68 -49.31 -1.81
CA SER A 79 -21.91 -49.13 -0.37
C SER A 79 -22.71 -50.29 0.24
N PRO A 80 -22.62 -50.53 1.56
CA PRO A 80 -23.74 -51.01 2.35
C PRO A 80 -24.29 -49.92 3.31
N PRO A 81 -25.57 -50.02 3.76
CA PRO A 81 -26.28 -48.95 4.43
C PRO A 81 -26.27 -49.08 5.96
N GLY A 82 -26.29 -47.94 6.66
CA GLY A 82 -26.80 -47.86 8.04
C GLY A 82 -25.85 -47.26 9.06
N SER A 83 -26.01 -45.96 9.35
CA SER A 83 -25.99 -45.36 10.70
C SER A 83 -26.32 -43.85 10.62
N PRO A 84 -27.11 -43.28 11.57
CA PRO A 84 -27.60 -41.90 11.53
C PRO A 84 -26.52 -40.86 11.93
N PRO A 85 -26.71 -39.57 11.60
CA PRO A 85 -25.70 -38.54 11.78
C PRO A 85 -25.47 -38.18 13.25
N SER A 86 -24.22 -38.23 13.72
CA SER A 86 -23.80 -37.71 15.01
C SER A 86 -23.49 -36.20 14.93
N LEU A 87 -24.32 -35.40 15.61
CA LEU A 87 -24.05 -34.00 15.96
C LEU A 87 -22.82 -33.91 16.89
N PRO A 88 -21.87 -33.00 16.68
CA PRO A 88 -20.96 -32.59 17.75
C PRO A 88 -21.64 -31.61 18.69
N GLN A 89 -21.64 -31.99 19.96
CA GLN A 89 -22.15 -31.27 21.11
C GLN A 89 -21.52 -29.90 21.33
N ARG A 90 -22.38 -28.98 21.75
CA ARG A 90 -22.08 -27.75 22.48
C ARG A 90 -21.34 -28.09 23.79
N GLY A 91 -20.12 -27.58 23.96
CA GLY A 91 -19.31 -27.74 25.17
C GLY A 91 -18.57 -26.46 25.53
N SER A 92 -19.15 -25.74 26.48
CA SER A 92 -18.55 -24.78 27.44
C SER A 92 -17.61 -23.68 26.93
N GLU A 93 -18.20 -22.48 26.84
CA GLU A 93 -17.51 -21.21 27.04
C GLU A 93 -16.72 -21.24 28.37
N THR A 94 -15.40 -21.11 28.28
CA THR A 94 -14.60 -20.52 29.35
C THR A 94 -13.92 -19.30 28.75
N SER A 95 -14.50 -18.15 29.09
CA SER A 95 -14.03 -16.81 28.78
C SER A 95 -12.58 -16.63 29.23
N ARG A 96 -11.66 -16.57 28.26
CA ARG A 96 -10.51 -15.69 28.34
C ARG A 96 -10.73 -14.59 27.32
N ALA A 97 -11.23 -13.46 27.80
CA ALA A 97 -11.11 -12.19 27.12
C ALA A 97 -9.62 -11.94 26.86
N SER A 98 -9.17 -12.25 25.65
CA SER A 98 -7.85 -11.82 25.17
C SER A 98 -8.05 -10.50 24.45
N SER A 99 -7.88 -9.44 25.24
CA SER A 99 -7.20 -8.20 24.89
C SER A 99 -7.12 -7.86 23.40
N GLY A 100 -7.95 -6.90 22.99
CA GLY A 100 -7.71 -6.06 21.81
C GLY A 100 -7.73 -6.81 20.47
N SER A 101 -8.93 -6.93 19.89
CA SER A 101 -9.09 -7.05 18.44
C SER A 101 -8.50 -5.80 17.77
N ALA A 102 -7.18 -5.76 17.64
CA ALA A 102 -6.46 -4.74 16.90
C ALA A 102 -6.54 -5.12 15.42
N THR A 103 -7.78 -5.02 14.93
CA THR A 103 -8.26 -4.92 13.55
C THR A 103 -7.17 -5.15 12.50
N THR A 104 -7.31 -6.21 11.72
CA THR A 104 -6.56 -6.54 10.50
C THR A 104 -6.87 -5.59 9.32
N ALA A 105 -7.26 -4.36 9.66
CA ALA A 105 -8.01 -3.42 8.85
C ALA A 105 -7.26 -2.08 8.69
N PHE A 106 -5.97 -1.97 9.04
CA PHE A 106 -5.27 -0.67 9.02
C PHE A 106 -4.48 -0.43 7.73
N GLY A 107 -4.02 -1.49 7.05
CA GLY A 107 -3.36 -1.36 5.76
C GLY A 107 -4.26 -0.71 4.70
N GLU A 108 -5.55 -1.06 4.68
CA GLU A 108 -6.54 -0.58 3.70
C GLU A 108 -6.86 0.92 3.76
N PHE A 109 -6.56 1.60 4.87
CA PHE A 109 -6.86 3.04 5.06
C PHE A 109 -5.66 3.96 4.80
N GLY A 110 -4.53 3.39 4.35
CA GLY A 110 -3.35 4.17 4.02
C GLY A 110 -3.51 4.93 2.70
N LEU A 111 -3.16 6.21 2.72
CA LEU A 111 -3.10 7.07 1.53
C LEU A 111 -1.74 7.76 1.49
N ALA A 112 -1.03 7.67 0.36
CA ALA A 112 0.14 8.51 0.09
C ALA A 112 -0.17 9.50 -1.02
N ALA A 113 0.49 10.65 -0.96
CA ALA A 113 0.52 11.60 -2.07
C ALA A 113 1.90 12.24 -2.20
N GLY A 114 2.21 12.65 -3.42
CA GLY A 114 3.45 13.31 -3.77
C GLY A 114 3.18 14.51 -4.67
N GLY A 115 3.96 15.56 -4.46
CA GLY A 115 3.77 16.83 -5.13
C GLY A 115 4.88 17.20 -6.10
N GLN A 116 4.65 18.34 -6.76
CA GLN A 116 5.54 18.90 -7.77
C GLN A 116 6.94 19.23 -7.23
N ASN A 117 7.09 19.52 -5.93
CA ASN A 117 8.38 19.89 -5.35
C ASN A 117 9.15 18.70 -4.77
N GLY A 118 8.62 17.48 -4.94
CA GLY A 118 9.27 16.25 -4.46
C GLY A 118 8.86 15.83 -3.05
N GLU A 119 8.01 16.60 -2.37
CA GLU A 119 7.47 16.14 -1.10
C GLU A 119 6.56 14.92 -1.27
N VAL A 120 6.64 14.00 -0.31
CA VAL A 120 5.74 12.86 -0.16
C VAL A 120 5.18 12.87 1.25
N ALA A 121 3.88 12.62 1.37
CA ALA A 121 3.25 12.40 2.65
C ALA A 121 2.36 11.17 2.64
N PHE A 122 2.17 10.62 3.83
CA PHE A 122 1.39 9.42 4.08
C PHE A 122 0.43 9.64 5.26
N TRP A 123 -0.81 9.20 5.13
CA TRP A 123 -1.87 9.36 6.12
C TRP A 123 -2.64 8.05 6.34
N ASP A 124 -3.19 7.92 7.55
CA ASP A 124 -4.35 7.07 7.80
C ASP A 124 -5.60 7.93 7.62
N ILE A 125 -6.45 7.58 6.66
CA ILE A 125 -7.61 8.40 6.30
C ILE A 125 -8.70 8.40 7.38
N ARG A 126 -8.65 7.51 8.38
CA ARG A 126 -9.52 7.60 9.56
C ARG A 126 -9.10 8.72 10.51
N TYR A 127 -7.83 9.13 10.44
CA TYR A 127 -7.24 10.19 11.24
C TYR A 127 -6.53 11.22 10.34
N PRO A 128 -7.23 11.85 9.37
CA PRO A 128 -6.60 12.58 8.26
C PRO A 128 -5.90 13.88 8.68
N LYS A 129 -6.17 14.36 9.90
CA LYS A 129 -5.47 15.50 10.50
C LYS A 129 -4.02 15.18 10.88
N ARG A 130 -3.66 13.90 10.99
CA ARG A 130 -2.32 13.44 11.37
C ARG A 130 -1.61 12.86 10.16
N CYS A 131 -0.53 13.51 9.76
CA CYS A 131 0.40 12.97 8.78
C CYS A 131 1.31 11.95 9.47
N LEU A 132 1.32 10.71 8.97
CA LEU A 132 2.13 9.61 9.55
C LEU A 132 3.58 9.66 9.07
N LEU A 133 3.80 10.06 7.81
CA LEU A 133 5.13 10.25 7.23
C LEU A 133 5.16 11.54 6.43
N GLN A 134 6.27 12.27 6.52
CA GLN A 134 6.58 13.43 5.70
C GLN A 134 8.01 13.31 5.19
N LEU A 135 8.16 13.27 3.87
CA LEU A 135 9.46 13.25 3.19
C LEU A 135 9.55 14.53 2.38
N THR A 136 10.47 15.43 2.74
CA THR A 136 10.61 16.76 2.11
C THR A 136 12.02 17.05 1.61
N HIS A 137 12.88 16.04 1.63
CA HIS A 137 14.29 16.17 1.21
C HIS A 137 14.47 16.08 -0.30
N GLU A 138 13.55 15.40 -0.99
CA GLU A 138 13.58 15.27 -2.43
C GLU A 138 13.11 16.54 -3.13
N LYS A 139 13.74 16.89 -4.25
CA LYS A 139 13.52 18.14 -4.99
C LYS A 139 12.83 17.98 -6.33
N SER A 140 12.73 16.75 -6.82
CA SER A 140 12.16 16.41 -8.12
C SER A 140 10.70 15.99 -7.96
N ALA A 141 9.83 16.49 -8.85
CA ALA A 141 8.40 16.20 -8.83
C ALA A 141 8.14 14.69 -8.75
N VAL A 142 7.21 14.29 -7.87
CA VAL A 142 6.78 12.91 -7.73
C VAL A 142 5.82 12.58 -8.86
N VAL A 143 6.21 11.71 -9.78
CA VAL A 143 5.39 11.38 -10.95
C VAL A 143 4.48 10.18 -10.72
N GLN A 144 4.86 9.28 -9.81
CA GLN A 144 4.07 8.08 -9.56
C GLN A 144 4.34 7.50 -8.17
N ILE A 145 3.27 7.11 -7.48
CA ILE A 145 3.32 6.40 -6.22
C ILE A 145 2.62 5.05 -6.36
N ARG A 146 3.21 4.01 -5.76
CA ARG A 146 2.56 2.72 -5.51
C ARG A 146 2.72 2.36 -4.05
N LEU A 147 1.60 2.07 -3.39
CA LEU A 147 1.58 1.60 -2.01
C LEU A 147 1.09 0.16 -1.96
N LEU A 148 1.84 -0.67 -1.26
CA LEU A 148 1.59 -2.10 -1.16
C LEU A 148 1.64 -2.51 0.31
N SER A 149 0.64 -3.24 0.79
CA SER A 149 0.79 -4.00 2.02
C SER A 149 1.88 -5.06 1.80
N ASP A 150 2.81 -5.24 2.74
CA ASP A 150 3.81 -6.29 2.64
C ASP A 150 3.13 -7.68 2.70
N PRO A 151 3.15 -8.45 1.60
CA PRO A 151 2.46 -9.73 1.52
C PRO A 151 3.22 -10.85 2.25
N PHE A 152 4.45 -10.58 2.69
CA PHE A 152 5.33 -11.55 3.34
C PHE A 152 5.55 -11.26 4.82
N SER A 153 5.02 -10.14 5.32
CA SER A 153 5.08 -9.82 6.73
C SER A 153 3.97 -10.55 7.48
N GLN A 154 4.33 -11.24 8.57
CA GLN A 154 3.35 -11.79 9.51
C GLN A 154 2.62 -10.69 10.29
N SER A 155 3.15 -9.46 10.27
CA SER A 155 2.43 -8.27 10.72
C SER A 155 1.86 -7.53 9.51
N GLU A 156 0.54 -7.42 9.39
CA GLU A 156 -0.17 -6.68 8.33
C GLU A 156 0.07 -5.15 8.37
N ARG A 157 1.10 -4.72 9.11
CA ARG A 157 1.43 -3.33 9.43
C ARG A 157 2.74 -2.89 8.77
N THR A 158 3.28 -3.66 7.83
CA THR A 158 4.39 -3.19 7.01
C THR A 158 3.84 -2.76 5.67
N VAL A 159 4.18 -1.55 5.25
CA VAL A 159 3.81 -1.03 3.93
C VAL A 159 5.08 -0.74 3.15
N THR A 160 5.06 -1.05 1.86
CA THR A 160 6.11 -0.65 0.92
C THR A 160 5.55 0.44 0.03
N MET A 161 6.23 1.58 -0.01
CA MET A 161 5.93 2.69 -0.91
C MET A 161 7.00 2.75 -1.98
N VAL A 162 6.60 2.71 -3.24
CA VAL A 162 7.48 2.92 -4.39
C VAL A 162 7.16 4.29 -4.97
N VAL A 163 8.15 5.16 -5.05
CA VAL A 163 8.01 6.53 -5.52
C VAL A 163 8.89 6.73 -6.74
N GLY A 164 8.29 7.06 -7.87
CA GLY A 164 8.98 7.49 -9.08
C GLY A 164 9.04 9.01 -9.16
N HIS A 165 10.19 9.54 -9.54
CA HIS A 165 10.46 10.96 -9.65
C HIS A 165 10.71 11.39 -11.11
N SER A 166 10.48 12.67 -11.37
CA SER A 166 10.67 13.31 -12.68
C SER A 166 12.12 13.40 -13.13
N ASP A 167 13.09 13.23 -12.23
CA ASP A 167 14.54 13.16 -12.52
C ASP A 167 15.01 11.72 -12.82
N GLY A 168 14.07 10.78 -12.94
CA GLY A 168 14.35 9.38 -13.24
C GLY A 168 14.59 8.51 -12.01
N ARG A 169 14.67 9.08 -10.80
CA ARG A 169 14.88 8.31 -9.57
C ARG A 169 13.63 7.52 -9.18
N VAL A 170 13.84 6.31 -8.67
CA VAL A 170 12.81 5.44 -8.11
C VAL A 170 13.29 4.99 -6.74
N LEU A 171 12.55 5.43 -5.73
CA LEU A 171 12.85 5.22 -4.33
C LEU A 171 11.82 4.24 -3.75
N LEU A 172 12.32 3.25 -3.03
CA LEU A 172 11.50 2.35 -2.23
C LEU A 172 11.63 2.73 -0.77
N TYR A 173 10.50 2.97 -0.12
CA TYR A 173 10.42 3.16 1.31
C TYR A 173 9.74 1.96 1.93
N ARG A 174 10.43 1.32 2.87
CA ARG A 174 9.81 0.30 3.72
C ARG A 174 9.42 0.94 5.04
N MET A 175 8.14 0.84 5.34
CA MET A 175 7.48 1.47 6.47
C MET A 175 7.14 0.40 7.50
N GLY A 176 7.82 0.43 8.65
CA GLY A 176 7.67 -0.57 9.69
C GLY A 176 6.36 -0.44 10.49
N PRO A 177 6.04 -1.44 11.35
CA PRO A 177 4.83 -1.44 12.17
C PRO A 177 4.77 -0.28 13.17
N GLY A 178 5.90 0.37 13.47
CA GLY A 178 6.00 1.55 14.33
C GLY A 178 5.20 2.77 13.84
N LEU A 179 4.97 2.86 12.52
CA LEU A 179 4.29 4.00 11.89
C LEU A 179 2.84 4.20 12.32
N TRP A 180 2.21 3.13 12.83
CA TRP A 180 0.77 3.09 13.04
C TRP A 180 0.36 3.32 14.49
N PHE A 181 1.31 3.48 15.40
CA PHE A 181 0.99 3.68 16.81
C PHE A 181 0.55 5.12 17.10
N THR A 182 -0.54 5.22 17.85
CA THR A 182 -1.07 6.46 18.42
C THR A 182 -0.19 6.91 19.59
N GLU A 183 -0.14 8.22 19.77
CA GLU A 183 0.63 9.02 20.74
C GLU A 183 0.24 8.77 22.22
N THR A 184 -0.04 7.53 22.61
CA THR A 184 -0.33 7.12 23.99
C THR A 184 0.81 6.33 24.65
N GLU A 185 1.85 5.97 23.91
CA GLU A 185 3.11 5.53 24.52
C GLU A 185 4.17 6.59 24.25
N GLN A 186 4.21 7.54 25.18
CA GLN A 186 5.35 8.31 25.65
C GLN A 186 6.44 8.61 24.61
N PRO A 187 6.67 9.88 24.21
CA PRO A 187 7.89 10.20 23.47
C PRO A 187 9.08 9.77 24.33
N ASP A 188 9.92 8.88 23.79
CA ASP A 188 11.24 8.64 24.37
C ASP A 188 11.86 10.01 24.64
N THR A 189 12.40 10.19 25.84
CA THR A 189 13.02 11.43 26.35
C THR A 189 14.17 11.96 25.49
N ASN A 190 14.48 11.28 24.38
CA ASN A 190 15.54 11.57 23.43
C ASN A 190 15.07 12.18 22.10
N GLY A 191 13.78 12.51 21.93
CA GLY A 191 13.29 13.26 20.76
C GLY A 191 13.46 12.56 19.40
N ARG A 192 13.68 11.24 19.39
CA ARG A 192 13.71 10.44 18.16
C ARG A 192 12.27 10.18 17.70
N SER A 193 11.98 10.50 16.45
CA SER A 193 10.72 10.09 15.81
C SER A 193 10.58 8.56 15.89
N PRO A 194 9.46 8.00 16.37
CA PRO A 194 9.25 6.55 16.53
C PRO A 194 9.04 5.82 15.19
N VAL A 195 8.99 6.58 14.09
CA VAL A 195 8.71 6.10 12.74
C VAL A 195 10.00 5.60 12.10
N GLN A 196 10.22 4.28 12.14
CA GLN A 196 11.31 3.64 11.41
C GLN A 196 10.90 3.38 9.96
N TRP A 197 11.58 4.05 9.04
CA TRP A 197 11.57 3.72 7.61
C TRP A 197 12.99 3.54 7.10
N SER A 198 13.12 2.78 6.02
CA SER A 198 14.36 2.58 5.30
C SER A 198 14.13 2.83 3.82
N THR A 199 15.15 3.37 3.14
CA THR A 199 15.07 3.74 1.71
C THR A 199 16.04 2.92 0.88
N LEU A 200 15.59 2.52 -0.30
CA LEU A 200 16.39 1.89 -1.34
C LEU A 200 16.19 2.66 -2.64
N GLU A 201 17.28 3.11 -3.27
CA GLU A 201 17.26 3.74 -4.59
C GLU A 201 17.50 2.68 -5.67
N LEU A 202 16.54 2.50 -6.59
CA LEU A 202 16.64 1.52 -7.69
C LEU A 202 17.36 2.08 -8.92
N THR A 203 17.35 3.39 -9.10
CA THR A 203 17.86 4.11 -10.27
C THR A 203 18.67 5.29 -9.77
N GLY A 204 19.93 5.39 -10.19
CA GLY A 204 20.80 6.51 -9.83
C GLY A 204 20.37 7.86 -10.42
N ILE A 205 21.05 8.92 -10.00
CA ILE A 205 20.94 10.27 -10.58
C ILE A 205 21.20 10.27 -12.10
N ASN A 206 20.47 11.10 -12.84
CA ASN A 206 20.52 11.23 -14.33
C ASN A 206 19.88 10.10 -15.14
N CYS A 207 19.00 9.29 -14.53
CA CYS A 207 18.10 8.47 -15.32
C CYS A 207 17.08 9.35 -16.06
N GLU A 208 16.58 8.88 -17.21
CA GLU A 208 15.50 9.59 -17.87
C GLU A 208 14.25 9.65 -16.98
N PRO A 209 13.43 10.72 -17.10
CA PRO A 209 12.19 10.87 -16.33
C PRO A 209 11.33 9.61 -16.39
N VAL A 210 10.91 9.11 -15.23
CA VAL A 210 9.96 8.00 -15.14
C VAL A 210 8.60 8.49 -15.65
N ARG A 211 7.94 7.66 -16.46
CA ARG A 211 6.59 7.88 -16.99
C ARG A 211 5.62 6.76 -16.63
N GLY A 212 6.15 5.59 -16.28
CA GLY A 212 5.37 4.46 -15.81
C GLY A 212 6.10 3.71 -14.71
N LEU A 213 5.33 3.28 -13.72
CA LEU A 213 5.75 2.47 -12.59
C LEU A 213 4.71 1.38 -12.37
N SER A 214 5.16 0.13 -12.32
CA SER A 214 4.32 -1.00 -11.98
C SER A 214 5.05 -1.91 -11.00
N THR A 215 4.29 -2.51 -10.10
CA THR A 215 4.81 -3.36 -9.04
C THR A 215 4.15 -4.72 -9.14
N VAL A 216 4.96 -5.78 -9.10
CA VAL A 216 4.50 -7.17 -9.16
C VAL A 216 5.05 -7.90 -7.95
N VAL A 217 4.16 -8.44 -7.12
CA VAL A 217 4.55 -9.32 -6.02
C VAL A 217 4.62 -10.74 -6.57
N LYS A 218 5.77 -11.41 -6.37
CA LYS A 218 5.92 -12.83 -6.69
C LYS A 218 5.70 -13.67 -5.44
N SER A 219 4.68 -14.53 -5.44
CA SER A 219 4.39 -15.47 -4.34
C SER A 219 5.17 -16.79 -4.41
N ASP A 220 5.94 -16.99 -5.49
CA ASP A 220 6.71 -18.21 -5.76
C ASP A 220 7.93 -18.39 -4.84
N LYS A 221 8.80 -19.36 -5.18
CA LYS A 221 10.01 -19.72 -4.42
C LYS A 221 10.95 -18.54 -4.11
N THR A 222 10.86 -17.44 -4.87
CA THR A 222 11.74 -16.27 -4.71
C THR A 222 11.11 -15.12 -3.93
N ARG A 223 9.86 -15.28 -3.43
CA ARG A 223 9.09 -14.33 -2.59
C ARG A 223 9.67 -12.92 -2.56
N GLY A 224 9.19 -12.05 -3.44
CA GLY A 224 9.78 -10.73 -3.56
C GLY A 224 8.90 -9.72 -4.29
N LEU A 225 9.21 -8.45 -4.03
CA LEU A 225 8.65 -7.34 -4.78
C LEU A 225 9.48 -7.16 -6.05
N CYS A 226 8.81 -7.07 -7.19
CA CYS A 226 9.41 -6.68 -8.45
C CYS A 226 8.86 -5.31 -8.86
N VAL A 227 9.71 -4.49 -9.47
CA VAL A 227 9.36 -3.15 -9.95
C VAL A 227 9.71 -3.06 -11.43
N TRP A 228 8.75 -2.61 -12.22
CA TRP A 228 8.94 -2.21 -13.61
C TRP A 228 8.88 -0.69 -13.69
N THR A 229 9.84 -0.10 -14.40
CA THR A 229 9.84 1.32 -14.72
C THR A 229 9.82 1.50 -16.23
N ALA A 230 9.15 2.55 -16.69
CA ALA A 230 9.13 2.98 -18.08
C ALA A 230 9.61 4.44 -18.12
N SER A 231 10.62 4.71 -18.94
CA SER A 231 11.17 6.07 -19.10
C SER A 231 10.45 6.86 -20.20
N ARG A 232 10.75 8.15 -20.29
CA ARG A 232 10.25 9.03 -21.35
C ARG A 232 10.59 8.57 -22.77
N SER A 233 11.76 7.98 -23.00
CA SER A 233 12.13 7.43 -24.33
C SER A 233 11.49 6.08 -24.64
N GLY A 234 10.72 5.50 -23.72
CA GLY A 234 10.12 4.18 -23.88
C GLY A 234 11.04 3.02 -23.47
N VAL A 235 12.12 3.28 -22.73
CA VAL A 235 12.95 2.23 -22.15
C VAL A 235 12.27 1.65 -20.93
N PHE A 236 12.11 0.31 -20.92
CA PHE A 236 11.58 -0.43 -19.78
C PHE A 236 12.70 -1.08 -18.99
N ARG A 237 12.66 -0.96 -17.67
CA ARG A 237 13.62 -1.62 -16.76
C ARG A 237 12.87 -2.48 -15.75
N PHE A 238 13.46 -3.63 -15.44
CA PHE A 238 12.97 -4.58 -14.45
C PHE A 238 13.93 -4.66 -13.28
N TYR A 239 13.38 -4.57 -12.07
CA TYR A 239 14.08 -4.74 -10.82
C TYR A 239 13.41 -5.87 -10.05
N GLY A 240 14.09 -7.00 -9.86
CA GLY A 240 13.54 -8.07 -9.04
C GLY A 240 14.43 -9.31 -8.94
N PRO A 241 14.15 -10.20 -7.97
CA PRO A 241 13.26 -9.99 -6.82
C PRO A 241 13.95 -9.15 -5.73
N LEU A 242 13.34 -8.04 -5.33
CA LEU A 242 13.79 -7.23 -4.22
C LEU A 242 13.41 -7.96 -2.93
N ALA A 243 14.40 -8.49 -2.21
CA ALA A 243 14.20 -9.08 -0.91
C ALA A 243 13.80 -7.96 0.06
N SER A 244 12.49 -7.80 0.31
CA SER A 244 11.91 -6.72 1.12
C SER A 244 12.46 -6.64 2.55
N ARG A 245 13.20 -7.66 3.00
CA ARG A 245 13.89 -7.67 4.29
C ARG A 245 15.40 -7.39 4.20
N ARG A 246 16.12 -8.06 3.29
CA ARG A 246 17.59 -7.90 3.16
C ARG A 246 18.02 -6.61 2.46
N ALA A 247 17.17 -6.02 1.61
CA ALA A 247 17.52 -4.81 0.89
C ALA A 247 17.52 -3.54 1.78
N PHE A 248 17.12 -3.69 3.06
CA PHE A 248 16.95 -2.60 4.02
C PHE A 248 17.65 -2.86 5.36
N GLU A 249 18.39 -3.98 5.49
CA GLU A 249 19.28 -4.32 6.61
C GLU A 249 20.71 -3.94 6.23
#